data_AF-A0A372JI83-F1
#
_entry.id   AF-A0A372JI83-F1
#
_cell.length_a   1.000
_cell.length_b   1.000
_cell.length_c   1.000
_cell.angle_alpha   90.00
_cell.angle_beta   90.00
_cell.angle_gamma   90.00
#
_symmetry.space_group_name_H-M   'P 1'
#
loop_
_entity.id
_entity.type
_entity.pdbx_description
1 polymer ?
#
loop_
_entity_poly.entity_id
_entity_poly.type
_entity_poly.pdbx_seq_one_letter_code
_entity_poly.pdbx_strand_id
1 'polypeptide(L)'
;MVTTQITEPAAGARRLPMSPLLALATAVFITSLTETLPAGLLPAMSAGLGVGASAAGQTVTVYAIGTALTAAPLTAATAGWRRKRLLLTTVAGFAVANGVTAVSSDYALTMVARFAAGVAAGLAWALLAGYARRMAPAGLEGRAIAVAMAGIPVALSLGVPAGTFLGSALGWRTAFWTMTALTVVLVGWITASVPDYPGRRRGDGEPRPRVLRVPGVAPVLFVTLVYVLAHTVLYAYVAAFLDGLGMGGSTDAVLLVFGGASLLSIAAVGARIHRHLRVLSVASVLLVAVAAAVLALAADSPALVYVAAALWGLGWGGAPTLLQTAAGAAGGKA
;
A
#
# COMPACT_ATOMS: atom_id res chain seq x y z
N MET A 1 21.03 26.66 -46.94
CA MET A 1 20.12 26.77 -45.77
C MET A 1 19.30 25.50 -45.69
N VAL A 2 19.69 24.57 -44.82
CA VAL A 2 18.94 23.32 -44.58
C VAL A 2 17.97 23.61 -43.45
N THR A 3 16.69 23.69 -43.77
CA THR A 3 15.61 23.84 -42.79
C THR A 3 15.49 22.53 -42.01
N THR A 4 16.03 22.50 -40.80
CA THR A 4 15.83 21.42 -39.84
C THR A 4 14.35 21.37 -39.48
N GLN A 5 13.59 20.49 -40.12
CA GLN A 5 12.24 20.14 -39.67
C GLN A 5 12.37 19.52 -38.28
N ILE A 6 11.95 20.27 -37.26
CA ILE A 6 11.65 19.71 -35.95
C ILE A 6 10.47 18.78 -36.18
N THR A 7 10.74 17.47 -36.22
CA THR A 7 9.70 16.45 -36.12
C THR A 7 9.06 16.64 -34.74
N GLU A 8 7.90 17.28 -34.69
CA GLU A 8 7.04 17.26 -33.51
C GLU A 8 6.84 15.79 -33.10
N PRO A 9 7.08 15.41 -31.84
CA PRO A 9 6.75 14.08 -31.39
C PRO A 9 5.25 13.88 -31.56
N ALA A 10 4.89 12.90 -32.39
CA ALA A 10 3.53 12.54 -32.72
C ALA A 10 2.65 12.48 -31.46
N ALA A 11 1.46 13.09 -31.56
CA ALA A 11 0.37 13.08 -30.59
C ALA A 11 -0.25 11.66 -30.42
N GLY A 12 0.58 10.67 -30.10
CA GLY A 12 0.22 9.27 -29.90
C GLY A 12 0.07 8.93 -28.42
N ALA A 13 -1.18 8.72 -28.00
CA ALA A 13 -1.62 8.07 -26.76
C ALA A 13 -1.41 8.82 -25.42
N ARG A 14 -2.33 9.75 -25.12
CA ARG A 14 -2.72 10.20 -23.75
C ARG A 14 -3.31 9.07 -22.87
N ARG A 15 -2.86 7.81 -23.00
CA ARG A 15 -3.41 6.67 -22.26
C ARG A 15 -2.41 6.19 -21.22
N LEU A 16 -2.91 5.95 -20.01
CA LEU A 16 -2.12 5.36 -18.94
C LEU A 16 -1.63 3.96 -19.36
N PRO A 17 -0.38 3.59 -19.09
CA PRO A 17 0.10 2.24 -19.34
C PRO A 17 -0.50 1.30 -18.27
N MET A 18 -1.73 0.83 -18.51
CA MET A 18 -2.51 0.09 -17.51
C MET A 18 -1.85 -1.22 -17.10
N SER A 19 -1.25 -1.98 -18.02
CA SER A 19 -0.61 -3.26 -17.70
C SER A 19 0.51 -3.13 -16.64
N PRO A 20 1.53 -2.27 -16.81
CA PRO A 20 2.54 -2.12 -15.77
C PRO A 20 2.03 -1.41 -14.51
N LEU A 21 1.02 -0.53 -14.60
CA LEU A 21 0.39 0.05 -13.40
C LEU A 21 -0.36 -1.01 -12.58
N LEU A 22 -1.04 -1.96 -13.23
CA LEU A 22 -1.67 -3.09 -12.58
C LEU A 22 -0.63 -4.06 -12.00
N ALA A 23 0.53 -4.22 -12.63
CA ALA A 23 1.64 -4.97 -12.05
C ALA A 23 2.14 -4.28 -10.76
N LEU A 24 2.32 -2.96 -10.76
CA LEU A 24 2.66 -2.21 -9.54
C LEU A 24 1.55 -2.31 -8.49
N ALA A 25 0.27 -2.26 -8.88
CA ALA A 25 -0.85 -2.44 -7.97
C ALA A 25 -0.86 -3.83 -7.33
N THR A 26 -0.53 -4.86 -8.11
CA THR A 26 -0.39 -6.23 -7.63
C THR A 26 0.79 -6.35 -6.66
N ALA A 27 1.90 -5.67 -6.93
CA ALA A 27 3.03 -5.61 -6.01
C ALA A 27 2.65 -4.97 -4.66
N VAL A 28 1.97 -3.82 -4.70
CA VAL A 28 1.42 -3.16 -3.51
C VAL A 28 0.48 -4.10 -2.76
N PHE A 29 -0.47 -4.72 -3.47
CA PHE A 29 -1.42 -5.69 -2.91
C PHE A 29 -0.70 -6.81 -2.17
N ILE A 30 0.24 -7.49 -2.81
CA ILE A 30 0.99 -8.62 -2.22
C ILE A 30 1.76 -8.16 -0.97
N THR A 31 2.46 -7.04 -1.04
CA THR A 31 3.24 -6.53 0.09
C THR A 31 2.37 -6.13 1.28
N SER A 32 1.27 -5.40 1.05
CA SER A 32 0.34 -4.99 2.10
C SER A 32 -0.40 -6.18 2.71
N LEU A 33 -0.76 -7.17 1.89
CA LEU A 33 -1.41 -8.36 2.37
C LEU A 33 -0.47 -9.18 3.25
N THR A 34 0.76 -9.44 2.79
CA THR A 34 1.76 -10.20 3.56
C THR A 34 2.17 -9.55 4.88
N GLU A 35 2.07 -8.23 4.97
CA GLU A 35 2.33 -7.48 6.19
C GLU A 35 1.24 -7.73 7.25
N THR A 36 -0.01 -7.75 6.81
CA THR A 36 -1.20 -7.78 7.68
C THR A 36 -1.74 -9.18 7.94
N LEU A 37 -1.50 -10.12 7.02
CA LEU A 37 -1.97 -11.50 7.07
C LEU A 37 -1.55 -12.27 8.34
N PRO A 38 -0.33 -12.13 8.88
CA PRO A 38 0.06 -12.85 10.10
C PRO A 38 -0.80 -12.47 11.31
N ALA A 39 -1.35 -11.26 11.37
CA ALA A 39 -2.23 -10.85 12.45
C ALA A 39 -3.53 -11.67 12.46
N GLY A 40 -4.10 -11.97 11.28
CA GLY A 40 -5.27 -12.85 11.15
C GLY A 40 -4.96 -14.34 11.35
N LEU A 41 -3.71 -14.75 11.13
CA LEU A 41 -3.26 -16.15 11.25
C LEU A 41 -2.55 -16.45 12.58
N LEU A 42 -2.53 -15.49 13.52
CA LEU A 42 -1.80 -15.56 14.79
C LEU A 42 -2.04 -16.88 15.56
N PRO A 43 -3.30 -17.33 15.79
CA PRO A 43 -3.55 -18.59 16.49
C PRO A 43 -2.99 -19.81 15.75
N ALA A 44 -3.16 -19.84 14.42
CA ALA A 44 -2.68 -20.93 13.58
C ALA A 44 -1.15 -20.98 13.49
N MET A 45 -0.48 -19.82 13.43
CA MET A 45 0.97 -19.70 13.44
C MET A 45 1.55 -20.09 14.81
N SER A 46 0.91 -19.67 15.90
CA SER A 46 1.29 -20.05 17.27
C SER A 46 1.26 -21.56 17.44
N ALA A 47 0.17 -22.23 17.05
CA ALA A 47 0.06 -23.68 17.08
C ALA A 47 1.08 -24.37 16.14
N GLY A 48 1.24 -23.87 14.91
CA GLY A 48 2.07 -24.49 13.88
C GLY A 48 3.59 -24.28 14.05
N LEU A 49 4.01 -23.37 14.92
CA LEU A 49 5.41 -23.14 15.31
C LEU A 49 5.70 -23.60 16.74
N GLY A 50 4.68 -24.02 17.51
CA GLY A 50 4.83 -24.43 18.90
C GLY A 50 5.24 -23.31 19.85
N VAL A 51 4.91 -22.05 19.53
CA VAL A 51 5.29 -20.86 20.30
C VAL A 51 4.05 -20.13 20.82
N GLY A 52 4.16 -19.41 21.94
CA GLY A 52 3.06 -18.61 22.47
C GLY A 52 2.62 -17.48 21.53
N ALA A 53 1.37 -17.00 21.68
CA ALA A 53 0.79 -15.94 20.85
C ALA A 53 1.65 -14.66 20.81
N SER A 54 2.25 -14.27 21.95
CA SER A 54 3.15 -13.11 22.04
C SER A 54 4.41 -13.29 21.18
N ALA A 55 4.95 -14.51 21.10
CA ALA A 55 6.10 -14.83 20.27
C ALA A 55 5.71 -14.86 18.78
N ALA A 56 4.55 -15.42 18.43
CA ALA A 56 4.03 -15.37 17.07
C ALA A 56 3.79 -13.91 16.62
N GLY A 57 3.35 -13.02 17.52
CA GLY A 57 3.18 -11.58 17.26
C GLY A 57 4.47 -10.86 16.87
N GLN A 58 5.64 -11.34 17.33
CA GLN A 58 6.93 -10.78 16.92
C GLN A 58 7.19 -10.91 15.42
N THR A 59 6.48 -11.79 14.71
CA THR A 59 6.60 -11.91 13.24
C THR A 59 6.11 -10.66 12.51
N VAL A 60 5.20 -9.92 13.12
CA VAL A 60 4.73 -8.61 12.64
C VAL A 60 5.74 -7.53 13.05
N THR A 61 6.19 -7.54 14.30
CA THR A 61 7.16 -6.57 14.83
C THR A 61 8.48 -6.59 14.07
N VAL A 62 9.07 -7.77 13.87
CA VAL A 62 10.35 -7.93 13.16
C VAL A 62 10.25 -7.53 11.68
N TYR A 63 9.11 -7.82 11.05
CA TYR A 63 8.82 -7.33 9.70
C TYR A 63 8.78 -5.79 9.66
N ALA A 64 8.04 -5.17 10.59
CA ALA A 64 7.95 -3.71 10.69
C ALA A 64 9.31 -3.06 10.96
N ILE A 65 10.13 -3.65 11.83
CA ILE A 65 11.50 -3.22 12.10
C ILE A 65 12.36 -3.31 10.82
N GLY A 66 12.29 -4.43 10.11
CA GLY A 66 13.00 -4.61 8.84
C GLY A 66 12.62 -3.54 7.82
N THR A 67 11.31 -3.29 7.65
CA THR A 67 10.79 -2.24 6.77
C THR A 67 11.30 -0.86 7.18
N ALA A 68 11.15 -0.49 8.45
CA ALA A 68 11.45 0.85 8.96
C ALA A 68 12.96 1.16 8.93
N LEU A 69 13.79 0.22 9.39
CA LEU A 69 15.24 0.42 9.46
C LEU A 69 15.89 0.49 8.08
N THR A 70 15.32 -0.22 7.10
CA THR A 70 16.00 -0.40 5.81
C THR A 70 15.45 0.47 4.69
N ALA A 71 14.21 0.97 4.80
CA ALA A 71 13.59 1.78 3.75
C ALA A 71 14.46 2.96 3.31
N ALA A 72 14.92 3.81 4.24
CA ALA A 72 15.75 4.96 3.91
C ALA A 72 17.18 4.60 3.45
N PRO A 73 17.98 3.82 4.21
CA PRO A 73 19.36 3.54 3.85
C PRO A 73 19.49 2.68 2.58
N LEU A 74 18.63 1.67 2.38
CA LEU A 74 18.67 0.88 1.15
C LEU A 74 18.24 1.70 -0.05
N THR A 75 17.24 2.58 0.08
CA THR A 75 16.84 3.46 -1.02
C THR A 75 17.98 4.40 -1.43
N ALA A 76 18.73 4.92 -0.46
CA ALA A 76 19.92 5.73 -0.73
C ALA A 76 21.06 4.91 -1.37
N ALA A 77 21.35 3.72 -0.83
CA ALA A 77 22.40 2.83 -1.35
C ALA A 77 22.11 2.35 -2.77
N THR A 78 20.84 2.10 -3.09
CA THR A 78 20.38 1.57 -4.39
C THR A 78 19.95 2.67 -5.36
N ALA A 79 20.15 3.95 -5.03
CA ALA A 79 19.74 5.07 -5.86
C ALA A 79 20.33 5.04 -7.28
N GLY A 80 21.56 4.51 -7.42
CA GLY A 80 22.27 4.35 -8.69
C GLY A 80 21.88 3.11 -9.50
N TRP A 81 21.09 2.18 -8.93
CA TRP A 81 20.68 0.97 -9.63
C TRP A 81 19.58 1.28 -10.64
N ARG A 82 19.56 0.51 -11.74
CA ARG A 82 18.45 0.51 -12.69
C ARG A 82 17.17 0.10 -11.97
N ARG A 83 16.09 0.86 -12.19
CA ARG A 83 14.87 0.72 -11.40
C ARG A 83 14.17 -0.63 -11.63
N LYS A 84 14.20 -1.15 -12.86
CA LYS A 84 13.63 -2.47 -13.17
C LYS A 84 14.41 -3.59 -12.49
N ARG A 85 15.75 -3.53 -12.53
CA ARG A 85 16.60 -4.52 -11.84
C ARG A 85 16.32 -4.52 -10.35
N LEU A 86 16.27 -3.34 -9.75
CA LEU A 86 16.00 -3.20 -8.32
C LEU A 86 14.60 -3.71 -7.94
N LEU A 87 13.57 -3.37 -8.72
CA LEU A 87 12.21 -3.86 -8.49
C LEU A 87 12.15 -5.40 -8.58
N LEU A 88 12.77 -6.00 -9.60
CA LEU A 88 12.82 -7.45 -9.78
C LEU A 88 13.59 -8.13 -8.64
N THR A 89 14.75 -7.62 -8.24
CA THR A 89 15.52 -8.20 -7.12
C THR A 89 14.74 -8.14 -5.82
N THR A 90 14.03 -7.03 -5.58
CA THR A 90 13.21 -6.84 -4.39
C THR A 90 12.03 -7.81 -4.36
N VAL A 91 11.28 -7.91 -5.45
CA VAL A 91 10.10 -8.80 -5.55
C VAL A 91 10.53 -10.27 -5.52
N ALA A 92 11.66 -10.62 -6.14
CA ALA A 92 12.20 -11.98 -6.06
C ALA A 92 12.69 -12.33 -4.65
N GLY A 93 13.42 -11.43 -3.98
CA GLY A 93 13.82 -11.62 -2.58
C GLY A 93 12.62 -11.76 -1.65
N PHE A 94 11.56 -11.00 -1.89
CA PHE A 94 10.28 -11.11 -1.20
C PHE A 94 9.62 -12.48 -1.40
N ALA A 95 9.63 -13.02 -2.62
CA ALA A 95 9.10 -14.35 -2.92
C ALA A 95 9.87 -15.44 -2.16
N VAL A 96 11.20 -15.36 -2.15
CA VAL A 96 12.06 -16.32 -1.42
C VAL A 96 11.78 -16.24 0.08
N ALA A 97 11.74 -15.04 0.66
CA ALA A 97 11.46 -14.86 2.08
C ALA A 97 10.08 -15.42 2.49
N ASN A 98 9.05 -15.21 1.66
CA ASN A 98 7.72 -15.80 1.90
C ASN A 98 7.71 -17.32 1.70
N GLY A 99 8.43 -17.84 0.71
CA GLY A 99 8.58 -19.28 0.50
C GLY A 99 9.26 -19.96 1.69
N VAL A 100 10.32 -19.35 2.23
CA VAL A 100 10.97 -19.83 3.46
C VAL A 100 9.99 -19.80 4.63
N THR A 101 9.20 -18.73 4.78
CA THR A 101 8.17 -18.63 5.83
C THR A 101 7.11 -19.74 5.69
N ALA A 102 6.73 -20.10 4.46
CA ALA A 102 5.74 -21.14 4.18
C ALA A 102 6.24 -22.55 4.53
N VAL A 103 7.52 -22.84 4.33
CA VAL A 103 8.12 -24.17 4.60
C VAL A 103 8.69 -24.28 6.01
N SER A 104 9.12 -23.17 6.59
CA SER A 104 9.81 -23.14 7.89
C SER A 104 8.94 -23.67 9.01
N SER A 105 9.46 -24.64 9.76
CA SER A 105 8.95 -25.10 11.06
C SER A 105 9.75 -24.54 12.24
N ASP A 106 10.82 -23.79 11.96
CA ASP A 106 11.70 -23.20 12.97
C ASP A 106 11.33 -21.73 13.21
N TYR A 107 11.20 -21.35 14.48
CA TYR A 107 10.81 -19.99 14.86
C TYR A 107 11.87 -18.95 14.48
N ALA A 108 13.16 -19.23 14.70
CA ALA A 108 14.24 -18.31 14.38
C ALA A 108 14.40 -18.13 12.87
N LEU A 109 14.28 -19.20 12.08
CA LEU A 109 14.27 -19.13 10.63
C LEU A 109 13.09 -18.29 10.11
N THR A 110 11.91 -18.47 10.71
CA THR A 110 10.72 -17.67 10.39
C THR A 110 10.94 -16.18 10.72
N MET A 111 11.58 -15.86 11.84
CA MET A 111 11.93 -14.48 12.20
C MET A 111 12.86 -13.84 11.16
N VAL A 112 13.92 -14.54 10.75
CA VAL A 112 14.86 -14.04 9.74
C VAL A 112 14.17 -13.86 8.40
N ALA A 113 13.32 -14.79 7.99
CA ALA A 113 12.55 -14.70 6.77
C ALA A 113 11.58 -13.50 6.80
N ARG A 114 10.89 -13.28 7.92
CA ARG A 114 10.00 -12.12 8.12
C ARG A 114 10.76 -10.80 8.11
N PHE A 115 11.94 -10.74 8.72
CA PHE A 115 12.81 -9.58 8.64
C PHE A 115 13.18 -9.28 7.18
N ALA A 116 13.65 -10.29 6.43
CA ALA A 116 14.02 -10.15 5.03
C ALA A 116 12.84 -9.72 4.14
N ALA A 117 11.64 -10.26 4.40
CA ALA A 117 10.42 -9.83 3.73
C ALA A 117 10.10 -8.36 4.01
N GLY A 118 10.27 -7.90 5.26
CA GLY A 118 10.12 -6.49 5.63
C GLY A 118 11.13 -5.58 4.93
N VAL A 119 12.39 -6.01 4.85
CA VAL A 119 13.43 -5.30 4.09
C VAL A 119 13.04 -5.12 2.63
N ALA A 120 12.57 -6.19 1.98
CA ALA A 120 12.11 -6.15 0.60
C ALA A 120 10.86 -5.26 0.45
N ALA A 121 9.90 -5.33 1.38
CA ALA A 121 8.72 -4.48 1.36
C ALA A 121 9.05 -2.99 1.49
N GLY A 122 9.94 -2.60 2.41
CA GLY A 122 10.38 -1.22 2.58
C GLY A 122 11.03 -0.65 1.31
N LEU A 123 11.86 -1.47 0.65
CA LEU A 123 12.47 -1.11 -0.63
C LEU A 123 11.44 -1.04 -1.77
N ALA A 124 10.46 -1.95 -1.79
CA ALA A 124 9.37 -1.91 -2.76
C ALA A 124 8.54 -0.63 -2.62
N TRP A 125 8.13 -0.27 -1.39
CA TRP A 125 7.39 0.96 -1.10
C TRP A 125 8.09 2.21 -1.61
N ALA A 126 9.40 2.32 -1.39
CA ALA A 126 10.19 3.45 -1.88
C ALA A 126 10.23 3.56 -3.41
N LEU A 127 10.09 2.43 -4.12
CA LEU A 127 10.15 2.38 -5.58
C LEU A 127 8.78 2.56 -6.22
N LEU A 128 7.74 1.91 -5.71
CA LEU A 128 6.42 1.79 -6.36
C LEU A 128 5.80 3.16 -6.67
N ALA A 129 5.79 4.08 -5.69
CA ALA A 129 5.26 5.43 -5.88
C ALA A 129 6.08 6.25 -6.90
N GLY A 130 7.42 6.15 -6.84
CA GLY A 130 8.30 6.83 -7.79
C GLY A 130 8.20 6.26 -9.21
N TYR A 131 8.00 4.95 -9.33
CA TYR A 131 7.85 4.25 -10.60
C TYR A 131 6.51 4.60 -11.26
N ALA A 132 5.42 4.59 -10.50
CA ALA A 132 4.09 4.96 -10.99
C ALA A 132 4.07 6.40 -11.55
N ARG A 133 4.71 7.34 -10.83
CA ARG A 133 4.84 8.73 -11.30
C ARG A 133 5.64 8.85 -12.60
N ARG A 134 6.76 8.14 -12.72
CA ARG A 134 7.65 8.20 -13.90
C ARG A 134 7.05 7.55 -15.15
N MET A 135 6.16 6.57 -14.96
CA MET A 135 5.50 5.87 -16.06
C MET A 135 4.29 6.63 -16.61
N ALA A 136 3.78 7.61 -15.86
CA ALA A 136 2.61 8.36 -16.25
C ALA A 136 2.97 9.43 -17.29
N PRO A 137 2.11 9.63 -18.32
CA PRO A 137 2.16 10.82 -19.15
C PRO A 137 2.02 12.09 -18.30
N ALA A 138 2.62 13.20 -18.76
CA ALA A 138 2.54 14.49 -18.10
C ALA A 138 1.08 14.88 -17.83
N GLY A 139 0.75 15.19 -16.57
CA GLY A 139 -0.61 15.53 -16.14
C GLY A 139 -1.52 14.32 -15.88
N LEU A 140 -0.99 13.10 -15.85
CA LEU A 140 -1.70 11.87 -15.43
C LEU A 140 -1.01 11.15 -14.25
N GLU A 141 -0.03 11.78 -13.60
CA GLU A 141 0.81 11.17 -12.55
C GLU A 141 -0.02 10.78 -11.32
N GLY A 142 -0.95 11.64 -10.91
CA GLY A 142 -1.87 11.36 -9.81
C GLY A 142 -2.74 10.13 -10.09
N ARG A 143 -3.21 9.97 -11.34
CA ARG A 143 -3.99 8.78 -11.74
C ARG A 143 -3.15 7.50 -11.67
N ALA A 144 -1.91 7.56 -12.13
CA ALA A 144 -1.01 6.41 -12.12
C ALA A 144 -0.69 5.95 -10.69
N ILE A 145 -0.43 6.90 -9.78
CA ILE A 145 -0.28 6.60 -8.35
C ILE A 145 -1.57 6.00 -7.80
N ALA A 146 -2.74 6.53 -8.17
CA ALA A 146 -4.03 6.01 -7.73
C ALA A 146 -4.20 4.53 -8.08
N VAL A 147 -3.92 4.16 -9.32
CA VAL A 147 -4.02 2.77 -9.78
C VAL A 147 -3.04 1.88 -9.02
N ALA A 148 -1.79 2.31 -8.84
CA ALA A 148 -0.80 1.52 -8.10
C ALA A 148 -1.16 1.38 -6.61
N MET A 149 -1.61 2.45 -5.96
CA MET A 149 -1.95 2.43 -4.53
C MET A 149 -3.30 1.77 -4.25
N ALA A 150 -4.14 1.54 -5.27
CA ALA A 150 -5.37 0.77 -5.14
C ALA A 150 -5.14 -0.67 -4.66
N GLY A 151 -3.92 -1.21 -4.79
CA GLY A 151 -3.55 -2.50 -4.21
C GLY A 151 -3.76 -2.58 -2.69
N ILE A 152 -3.60 -1.46 -1.96
CA ILE A 152 -3.73 -1.42 -0.48
C ILE A 152 -5.16 -1.74 -0.04
N PRO A 153 -6.20 -0.98 -0.48
CA PRO A 153 -7.57 -1.29 -0.06
C PRO A 153 -8.03 -2.66 -0.56
N VAL A 154 -7.61 -3.11 -1.76
CA VAL A 154 -7.90 -4.48 -2.22
C VAL A 154 -7.31 -5.52 -1.26
N ALA A 155 -6.06 -5.32 -0.83
CA ALA A 155 -5.37 -6.22 0.09
C ALA A 155 -6.06 -6.28 1.46
N LEU A 156 -6.35 -5.12 2.05
CA LEU A 156 -6.93 -5.05 3.38
C LEU A 156 -8.36 -5.59 3.43
N SER A 157 -9.11 -5.49 2.33
CA SER A 157 -10.55 -5.75 2.37
C SER A 157 -10.97 -7.07 1.75
N LEU A 158 -10.29 -7.51 0.70
CA LEU A 158 -10.52 -8.82 0.09
C LEU A 158 -9.39 -9.78 0.46
N GLY A 159 -8.15 -9.30 0.41
CA GLY A 159 -6.96 -10.11 0.67
C GLY A 159 -6.93 -10.68 2.09
N VAL A 160 -7.12 -9.84 3.12
CA VAL A 160 -7.00 -10.28 4.52
C VAL A 160 -8.08 -11.30 4.90
N PRO A 161 -9.38 -11.09 4.60
CA PRO A 161 -10.39 -12.12 4.86
C PRO A 161 -10.15 -13.40 4.06
N ALA A 162 -9.84 -13.30 2.76
CA ALA A 162 -9.58 -14.47 1.92
C ALA A 162 -8.34 -15.24 2.38
N GLY A 163 -7.27 -14.55 2.75
CA GLY A 163 -6.04 -15.15 3.26
C GLY A 163 -6.21 -15.77 4.64
N THR A 164 -6.97 -15.13 5.52
CA THR A 164 -7.32 -15.67 6.84
C THR A 164 -8.18 -16.93 6.71
N PHE A 165 -9.20 -16.89 5.86
CA PHE A 165 -10.05 -18.04 5.54
C PHE A 165 -9.24 -19.21 4.95
N LEU A 166 -8.35 -18.91 4.00
CA LEU A 166 -7.49 -19.93 3.40
C LEU A 166 -6.55 -20.55 4.45
N GLY A 167 -5.98 -19.71 5.32
CA GLY A 167 -5.09 -20.16 6.38
C GLY A 167 -5.77 -20.87 7.54
N SER A 168 -7.05 -20.62 7.80
CA SER A 168 -7.84 -21.38 8.78
C SER A 168 -8.32 -22.71 8.22
N ALA A 169 -8.75 -22.76 6.94
CA ALA A 169 -9.28 -23.95 6.31
C ALA A 169 -8.20 -24.96 5.88
N LEU A 170 -7.09 -24.47 5.30
CA LEU A 170 -6.03 -25.31 4.72
C LEU A 170 -4.69 -25.17 5.46
N GLY A 171 -4.67 -24.40 6.55
CA GLY A 171 -3.48 -24.12 7.35
C GLY A 171 -2.71 -22.89 6.89
N TRP A 172 -2.16 -22.13 7.83
CA TRP A 172 -1.54 -20.82 7.59
C TRP A 172 -0.41 -20.83 6.54
N ARG A 173 0.28 -21.96 6.38
CA ARG A 173 1.33 -22.15 5.37
C ARG A 173 0.82 -22.01 3.93
N THR A 174 -0.43 -22.43 3.66
CA THR A 174 -1.03 -22.32 2.32
C THR A 174 -1.26 -20.88 1.90
N ALA A 175 -1.56 -19.99 2.86
CA ALA A 175 -1.69 -18.57 2.60
C ALA A 175 -0.35 -17.96 2.16
N PHE A 176 0.76 -18.32 2.80
CA PHE A 176 2.10 -17.90 2.38
C PHE A 176 2.54 -18.52 1.04
N TRP A 177 2.23 -19.80 0.80
CA TRP A 177 2.48 -20.42 -0.52
C TRP A 177 1.75 -19.70 -1.64
N THR A 178 0.50 -19.30 -1.40
CA THR A 178 -0.30 -18.53 -2.36
C THR A 178 0.35 -17.17 -2.64
N MET A 179 0.83 -16.46 -1.60
CA MET A 179 1.57 -15.21 -1.79
C MET A 179 2.85 -15.41 -2.60
N THR A 180 3.61 -16.47 -2.31
CA THR A 180 4.84 -16.79 -3.04
C THR A 180 4.54 -17.06 -4.52
N ALA A 181 3.52 -17.87 -4.82
CA ALA A 181 3.10 -18.16 -6.19
C ALA A 181 2.68 -16.89 -6.95
N LEU A 182 1.84 -16.04 -6.32
CA LEU A 182 1.44 -14.75 -6.89
C LEU A 182 2.65 -13.84 -7.13
N THR A 183 3.62 -13.84 -6.23
CA THR A 183 4.84 -13.04 -6.36
C THR A 183 5.71 -13.53 -7.52
N VAL A 184 5.84 -14.84 -7.72
CA VAL A 184 6.56 -15.42 -8.86
C VAL A 184 5.91 -15.05 -10.18
N VAL A 185 4.59 -15.13 -10.28
CA VAL A 185 3.83 -14.68 -11.46
C VAL A 185 4.07 -13.18 -11.70
N LEU A 186 4.05 -12.39 -10.63
CA LEU A 186 4.33 -10.96 -10.69
C LEU A 186 5.74 -10.66 -11.20
N VAL A 187 6.76 -11.44 -10.84
CA VAL A 187 8.12 -11.28 -11.39
C VAL A 187 8.12 -11.44 -12.92
N GLY A 188 7.43 -12.46 -13.43
CA GLY A 188 7.26 -12.66 -14.87
C GLY A 188 6.54 -11.49 -15.54
N TRP A 189 5.46 -11.01 -14.90
CA TRP A 189 4.67 -9.89 -15.41
C TRP A 189 5.45 -8.57 -15.41
N ILE A 190 6.19 -8.25 -14.35
CA ILE A 190 7.06 -7.06 -14.28
C ILE A 190 8.14 -7.15 -15.36
N THR A 191 8.70 -8.34 -15.59
CA THR A 191 9.72 -8.54 -16.61
C THR A 191 9.19 -8.24 -18.02
N ALA A 192 7.96 -8.67 -18.31
CA ALA A 192 7.32 -8.44 -19.62
C ALA A 192 6.80 -7.00 -19.80
N SER A 193 6.14 -6.43 -18.78
CA SER A 193 5.35 -5.19 -18.94
C SER A 193 6.05 -3.92 -18.48
N VAL A 194 6.99 -3.99 -17.53
CA VAL A 194 7.56 -2.78 -16.91
C VAL A 194 8.80 -2.31 -17.70
N PRO A 195 8.81 -1.05 -18.21
CA PRO A 195 9.95 -0.50 -18.94
C PRO A 195 11.14 -0.23 -18.00
N ASP A 196 12.38 -0.39 -18.50
CA ASP A 196 13.59 -0.15 -17.70
C ASP A 196 13.94 1.33 -17.66
N TYR A 197 13.93 1.91 -16.45
CA TYR A 197 14.34 3.29 -16.22
C TYR A 197 15.73 3.37 -15.60
N PRO A 198 16.57 4.33 -16.05
CA PRO A 198 17.88 4.54 -15.45
C PRO A 198 17.77 4.92 -13.97
N GLY A 199 18.74 4.46 -13.19
CA GLY A 199 18.96 4.90 -11.81
C GLY A 199 19.27 6.40 -11.77
N ARG A 200 19.13 7.02 -10.59
CA ARG A 200 19.57 8.41 -10.39
C ARG A 200 21.09 8.40 -10.16
N ARG A 201 21.85 9.18 -10.95
CA ARG A 201 23.29 9.37 -10.67
C ARG A 201 23.44 10.03 -9.29
N ARG A 202 24.45 9.61 -8.53
CA ARG A 202 24.90 10.30 -7.32
C ARG A 202 25.33 11.72 -7.75
N GLY A 203 24.45 12.71 -7.55
CA GLY A 203 24.63 14.08 -8.03
C GLY A 203 23.31 14.85 -8.27
N ASP A 204 22.23 14.18 -8.70
CA ASP A 204 20.95 14.85 -9.04
C ASP A 204 19.99 15.01 -7.85
N GLY A 205 20.48 15.62 -6.77
CA GLY A 205 19.65 16.05 -5.66
C GLY A 205 20.16 15.49 -4.34
N GLU A 206 20.93 16.32 -3.66
CA GLU A 206 21.20 16.20 -2.23
C GLU A 206 19.89 15.93 -1.47
N PRO A 207 19.92 15.09 -0.41
CA PRO A 207 18.82 14.99 0.53
C PRO A 207 18.70 16.34 1.25
N ARG A 208 17.88 17.25 0.72
CA ARG A 208 17.70 18.58 1.28
C ARG A 208 16.77 18.45 2.51
N PRO A 209 17.25 18.66 3.76
CA PRO A 209 16.37 18.98 4.90
C PRO A 209 15.51 20.24 4.62
N ARG A 210 15.79 20.94 3.53
CA ARG A 210 15.01 22.03 2.94
C ARG A 210 13.61 21.61 2.44
N VAL A 211 13.29 20.32 2.27
CA VAL A 211 11.92 19.88 1.90
C VAL A 211 10.89 20.25 2.98
N LEU A 212 11.27 20.14 4.26
CA LEU A 212 10.44 20.60 5.39
C LEU A 212 10.31 22.13 5.45
N ARG A 213 11.24 22.85 4.83
CA ARG A 213 11.24 24.32 4.72
C ARG A 213 10.48 24.83 3.49
N VAL A 214 9.94 23.94 2.64
CA VAL A 214 9.09 24.35 1.52
C VAL A 214 7.73 24.79 2.09
N PRO A 215 7.33 26.06 1.92
CA PRO A 215 6.06 26.56 2.44
C PRO A 215 4.89 25.73 1.88
N GLY A 216 4.09 25.15 2.77
CA GLY A 216 2.97 24.26 2.45
C GLY A 216 3.23 22.76 2.66
N VAL A 217 4.48 22.31 2.77
CA VAL A 217 4.78 20.88 3.03
C VAL A 217 4.48 20.49 4.47
N ALA A 218 4.84 21.33 5.45
CA ALA A 218 4.58 21.04 6.87
C ALA A 218 3.08 20.87 7.20
N PRO A 219 2.16 21.74 6.72
CA PRO A 219 0.72 21.51 6.88
C PRO A 219 0.23 20.21 6.23
N VAL A 220 0.70 19.87 5.02
CA VAL A 220 0.32 18.62 4.34
C VAL A 220 0.82 17.40 5.11
N LEU A 221 2.05 17.43 5.63
CA LEU A 221 2.60 16.37 6.47
C LEU A 221 1.86 16.25 7.79
N PHE A 222 1.48 17.36 8.43
CA PHE A 222 0.69 17.35 9.66
C PHE A 222 -0.70 16.74 9.42
N VAL A 223 -1.41 17.18 8.38
CA VAL A 223 -2.71 16.59 8.00
C VAL A 223 -2.55 15.11 7.67
N THR A 224 -1.49 14.72 6.95
CA THR A 224 -1.19 13.31 6.66
C THR A 224 -0.99 12.52 7.95
N LEU A 225 -0.19 13.04 8.89
CA LEU A 225 0.11 12.39 10.16
C LEU A 225 -1.17 12.18 10.97
N VAL A 226 -1.95 13.23 11.18
CA VAL A 226 -3.21 13.17 11.96
C VAL A 226 -4.23 12.24 11.29
N TYR A 227 -4.37 12.34 9.97
CA TYR A 227 -5.33 11.55 9.22
C TYR A 227 -4.97 10.05 9.19
N VAL A 228 -3.68 9.73 8.97
CA VAL A 228 -3.18 8.35 9.04
C VAL A 228 -3.30 7.81 10.46
N LEU A 229 -2.95 8.60 11.48
CA LEU A 229 -3.09 8.17 12.88
C LEU A 229 -4.55 7.86 13.24
N ALA A 230 -5.48 8.75 12.89
CA ALA A 230 -6.91 8.56 13.14
C ALA A 230 -7.43 7.29 12.47
N HIS A 231 -7.06 7.05 11.20
CA HIS A 231 -7.43 5.83 10.48
C HIS A 231 -6.84 4.58 11.13
N THR A 232 -5.53 4.58 11.43
CA THR A 232 -4.85 3.43 12.01
C THR A 232 -5.46 3.05 13.37
N VAL A 233 -5.79 4.03 14.21
CA VAL A 233 -6.47 3.78 15.49
C VAL A 233 -7.86 3.18 15.24
N LEU A 234 -8.65 3.78 14.36
CA LEU A 234 -10.01 3.30 14.08
C LEU A 234 -9.99 1.87 13.50
N TYR A 235 -9.07 1.56 12.59
CA TYR A 235 -8.91 0.23 11.98
C TYR A 235 -8.39 -0.81 12.97
N ALA A 236 -7.44 -0.45 13.83
CA ALA A 236 -6.90 -1.36 14.83
C ALA A 236 -7.95 -1.81 15.86
N TYR A 237 -8.90 -0.92 16.20
CA TYR A 237 -9.91 -1.18 17.23
C TYR A 237 -11.31 -1.49 16.68
N VAL A 238 -11.51 -1.53 15.36
CA VAL A 238 -12.85 -1.74 14.78
C VAL A 238 -13.47 -3.07 15.23
N ALA A 239 -12.69 -4.15 15.29
CA ALA A 239 -13.18 -5.46 15.73
C ALA A 239 -13.64 -5.42 17.20
N ALA A 240 -12.83 -4.85 18.09
CA ALA A 240 -13.16 -4.70 19.51
C ALA A 240 -14.37 -3.77 19.73
N PHE A 241 -14.47 -2.71 18.93
CA PHE A 241 -15.60 -1.79 18.95
C PHE A 241 -16.90 -2.49 18.53
N LEU A 242 -16.86 -3.28 17.45
CA LEU A 242 -18.02 -4.07 16.99
C LEU A 242 -18.42 -5.15 17.99
N ASP A 243 -17.44 -5.79 18.64
CA ASP A 243 -17.69 -6.80 19.66
C ASP A 243 -18.42 -6.20 20.88
N GLY A 244 -18.01 -5.00 21.31
CA GLY A 244 -18.70 -4.23 22.36
C GLY A 244 -20.15 -3.85 22.01
N LEU A 245 -20.51 -3.83 20.73
CA LEU A 245 -21.87 -3.60 20.23
C LEU A 245 -22.67 -4.90 20.00
N GLY A 246 -22.12 -6.06 20.33
CA GLY A 246 -22.73 -7.37 20.04
C GLY A 246 -22.65 -7.77 18.56
N MET A 247 -21.81 -7.11 17.77
CA MET A 247 -21.62 -7.33 16.33
C MET A 247 -20.26 -7.97 15.98
N GLY A 248 -19.58 -8.60 16.93
CA GLY A 248 -18.25 -9.20 16.71
C GLY A 248 -18.19 -10.14 15.50
N GLY A 249 -19.26 -10.92 15.26
CA GLY A 249 -19.37 -11.81 14.09
C GLY A 249 -19.58 -11.14 12.73
N SER A 250 -19.81 -9.82 12.70
CA SER A 250 -20.02 -9.04 11.46
C SER A 250 -18.78 -8.26 11.03
N THR A 251 -17.65 -8.39 11.74
CA THR A 251 -16.41 -7.65 11.46
C THR A 251 -15.95 -7.80 10.02
N ASP A 252 -15.98 -9.02 9.48
CA ASP A 252 -15.58 -9.32 8.10
C ASP A 252 -16.49 -8.61 7.08
N ALA A 253 -17.80 -8.58 7.33
CA ALA A 253 -18.76 -7.92 6.47
C ALA A 253 -18.59 -6.39 6.49
N VAL A 254 -18.32 -5.81 7.66
CA VAL A 254 -18.05 -4.37 7.81
C VAL A 254 -16.76 -3.97 7.08
N LEU A 255 -15.70 -4.77 7.22
CA LEU A 255 -14.44 -4.55 6.49
C LEU A 255 -14.60 -4.73 4.98
N LEU A 256 -15.47 -5.65 4.55
CA LEU A 256 -15.80 -5.83 3.13
C LEU A 256 -16.51 -4.60 2.56
N VAL A 257 -17.48 -4.04 3.28
CA VAL A 257 -18.18 -2.79 2.90
C VAL A 257 -17.19 -1.62 2.85
N PHE A 258 -16.36 -1.45 3.88
CA PHE A 258 -15.28 -0.47 3.91
C PHE A 258 -14.36 -0.61 2.69
N GLY A 259 -14.02 -1.84 2.33
CA GLY A 259 -13.22 -2.14 1.15
C GLY A 259 -13.84 -1.77 -0.17
N GLY A 260 -15.06 -2.24 -0.42
CA GLY A 260 -15.79 -1.93 -1.64
C GLY A 260 -15.93 -0.42 -1.83
N ALA A 261 -16.27 0.28 -0.74
CA ALA A 261 -16.31 1.74 -0.71
C ALA A 261 -14.94 2.38 -1.01
N SER A 262 -13.85 1.85 -0.45
CA SER A 262 -12.48 2.32 -0.70
C SER A 262 -12.08 2.16 -2.17
N LEU A 263 -12.48 1.05 -2.82
CA LEU A 263 -12.24 0.81 -4.25
C LEU A 263 -13.01 1.80 -5.14
N LEU A 264 -14.28 2.06 -4.80
CA LEU A 264 -15.08 3.07 -5.49
C LEU A 264 -14.46 4.46 -5.34
N SER A 265 -13.98 4.80 -4.15
CA SER A 265 -13.33 6.08 -3.88
C SER A 265 -12.02 6.24 -4.64
N ILE A 266 -11.11 5.26 -4.61
CA ILE A 266 -9.84 5.40 -5.32
C ILE A 266 -10.04 5.49 -6.84
N ALA A 267 -11.04 4.80 -7.39
CA ALA A 267 -11.42 4.94 -8.80
C ALA A 267 -11.97 6.36 -9.09
N ALA A 268 -12.88 6.88 -8.26
CA ALA A 268 -13.46 8.20 -8.41
C ALA A 268 -12.42 9.33 -8.24
N VAL A 269 -11.54 9.20 -7.25
CA VAL A 269 -10.41 10.10 -6.98
C VAL A 269 -9.43 10.03 -8.14
N GLY A 270 -8.99 8.85 -8.57
CA GLY A 270 -8.14 8.67 -9.74
C GLY A 270 -8.71 9.35 -10.99
N ALA A 271 -10.02 9.25 -11.23
CA ALA A 271 -10.66 9.93 -12.35
C ALA A 271 -10.65 11.46 -12.23
N ARG A 272 -10.72 12.04 -11.02
CA ARG A 272 -10.96 13.50 -10.84
C ARG A 272 -9.80 14.27 -10.19
N ILE A 273 -8.70 13.59 -9.81
CA ILE A 273 -7.60 14.17 -9.02
C ILE A 273 -6.97 15.40 -9.67
N HIS A 274 -6.86 15.43 -10.99
CA HIS A 274 -6.21 16.54 -11.70
C HIS A 274 -7.01 17.85 -11.72
N ARG A 275 -8.35 17.78 -11.63
CA ARG A 275 -9.22 18.99 -11.68
C ARG A 275 -9.67 19.46 -10.30
N HIS A 276 -9.72 18.56 -9.31
CA HIS A 276 -10.39 18.84 -8.04
C HIS A 276 -9.58 18.40 -6.81
N LEU A 277 -8.24 18.37 -6.88
CA LEU A 277 -7.38 17.87 -5.79
C LEU A 277 -7.74 18.44 -4.41
N ARG A 278 -7.94 19.75 -4.30
CA ARG A 278 -8.30 20.40 -3.03
C ARG A 278 -9.70 20.00 -2.53
N VAL A 279 -10.67 19.92 -3.44
CA VAL A 279 -12.06 19.53 -3.11
C VAL A 279 -12.13 18.06 -2.70
N LEU A 280 -11.41 17.18 -3.40
CA LEU A 280 -11.34 15.75 -3.09
C LEU A 280 -10.66 15.50 -1.74
N SER A 281 -9.58 16.24 -1.41
CA SER A 281 -8.94 16.14 -0.10
C SER A 281 -9.88 16.58 1.03
N VAL A 282 -10.59 17.70 0.86
CA VAL A 282 -11.56 18.17 1.86
C VAL A 282 -12.73 17.20 2.00
N ALA A 283 -13.28 16.70 0.88
CA ALA A 283 -14.34 15.71 0.88
C ALA A 283 -13.91 14.42 1.59
N SER A 284 -12.67 13.96 1.37
CA SER A 284 -12.13 12.75 2.01
C SER A 284 -12.03 12.91 3.53
N VAL A 285 -11.57 14.06 4.01
CA VAL A 285 -11.51 14.37 5.44
C VAL A 285 -12.91 14.48 6.05
N LEU A 286 -13.83 15.15 5.38
CA LEU A 286 -15.22 15.28 5.83
C LEU A 286 -15.93 13.93 5.90
N LEU A 287 -15.74 13.06 4.91
CA LEU A 287 -16.32 11.71 4.90
C LEU A 287 -15.84 10.88 6.09
N VAL A 288 -14.55 10.93 6.42
CA VAL A 288 -14.01 10.26 7.61
C VAL A 288 -14.53 10.88 8.90
N ALA A 289 -14.63 12.22 8.96
CA ALA A 289 -15.18 12.91 10.13
C ALA A 289 -16.66 12.55 10.38
N VAL A 290 -17.47 12.51 9.31
CA VAL A 290 -18.87 12.08 9.39
C VAL A 290 -18.97 10.61 9.79
N ALA A 291 -18.14 9.73 9.20
CA ALA A 291 -18.11 8.33 9.59
C ALA A 291 -17.79 8.15 11.08
N ALA A 292 -16.78 8.87 11.59
CA ALA A 292 -16.42 8.85 13.00
C ALA A 292 -17.55 9.40 13.89
N ALA A 293 -18.23 10.47 13.47
CA ALA A 293 -19.38 11.01 14.21
C ALA A 293 -20.55 10.04 14.25
N VAL A 294 -20.85 9.34 13.16
CA VAL A 294 -21.90 8.31 13.10
C VAL A 294 -21.55 7.13 14.02
N LEU A 295 -20.30 6.67 14.01
CA LEU A 295 -19.83 5.63 14.95
C LEU A 295 -19.86 6.10 16.41
N ALA A 296 -19.63 7.38 16.69
CA ALA A 296 -19.63 7.89 18.06
C ALA A 296 -21.04 8.13 18.61
N LEU A 297 -21.98 8.56 17.78
CA LEU A 297 -23.29 9.05 18.21
C LEU A 297 -24.46 8.09 17.93
N ALA A 298 -24.28 7.13 17.02
CA ALA A 298 -25.38 6.32 16.52
C ALA A 298 -24.98 4.85 16.28
N ALA A 299 -24.08 4.33 17.13
CA ALA A 299 -23.58 2.95 17.06
C ALA A 299 -24.64 1.88 17.40
N ASP A 300 -25.77 2.28 17.98
CA ASP A 300 -26.83 1.37 18.43
C ASP A 300 -27.58 0.67 17.28
N SER A 301 -27.42 1.16 16.04
CA SER A 301 -28.04 0.57 14.85
C SER A 301 -27.00 -0.11 13.95
N PRO A 302 -27.11 -1.43 13.71
CA PRO A 302 -26.22 -2.15 12.79
C PRO A 302 -26.17 -1.52 11.39
N ALA A 303 -27.29 -0.99 10.90
CA ALA A 303 -27.34 -0.33 9.59
C ALA A 303 -26.47 0.94 9.55
N LEU A 304 -26.44 1.73 10.63
CA LEU A 304 -25.62 2.94 10.71
C LEU A 304 -24.13 2.63 10.79
N VAL A 305 -23.77 1.48 11.37
CA VAL A 305 -22.39 0.99 11.37
C VAL A 305 -21.91 0.63 9.96
N TYR A 306 -22.74 -0.04 9.15
CA TYR A 306 -22.41 -0.30 7.74
C TYR A 306 -22.31 0.99 6.91
N VAL A 307 -23.20 1.95 7.15
CA VAL A 307 -23.15 3.27 6.49
C VAL A 307 -21.86 3.99 6.88
N ALA A 308 -21.49 3.99 8.16
CA ALA A 308 -20.26 4.62 8.62
C ALA A 308 -19.02 3.94 8.03
N ALA A 309 -19.00 2.61 7.94
CA ALA A 309 -17.92 1.86 7.30
C ALA A 309 -17.80 2.21 5.80
N ALA A 310 -18.92 2.37 5.09
CA ALA A 310 -18.93 2.81 3.71
C ALA A 310 -18.40 4.25 3.56
N LEU A 311 -18.84 5.19 4.41
CA LEU A 311 -18.36 6.56 4.40
C LEU A 311 -16.86 6.64 4.74
N TRP A 312 -16.42 5.84 5.71
CA TRP A 312 -15.02 5.75 6.09
C TRP A 312 -14.15 5.22 4.96
N GLY A 313 -14.61 4.15 4.29
CA GLY A 313 -13.94 3.62 3.10
C GLY A 313 -13.90 4.63 1.96
N LEU A 314 -15.00 5.34 1.71
CA LEU A 314 -15.05 6.39 0.70
C LEU A 314 -14.07 7.53 1.00
N GLY A 315 -13.90 7.90 2.27
CA GLY A 315 -12.92 8.91 2.68
C GLY A 315 -11.48 8.42 2.55
N TRP A 316 -11.19 7.21 3.03
CA TRP A 316 -9.82 6.70 3.12
C TRP A 316 -9.26 6.22 1.77
N GLY A 317 -10.07 5.57 0.94
CA GLY A 317 -9.59 4.86 -0.26
C GLY A 317 -8.72 5.71 -1.19
N GLY A 318 -9.10 6.96 -1.46
CA GLY A 318 -8.33 7.87 -2.30
C GLY A 318 -7.31 8.74 -1.56
N ALA A 319 -7.29 8.73 -0.22
CA ALA A 319 -6.49 9.65 0.58
C ALA A 319 -4.97 9.47 0.42
N PRO A 320 -4.39 8.24 0.41
CA PRO A 320 -2.96 8.07 0.15
C PRO A 320 -2.53 8.70 -1.19
N THR A 321 -3.37 8.54 -2.22
CA THR A 321 -3.14 9.13 -3.54
C THR A 321 -3.18 10.65 -3.50
N LEU A 322 -4.19 11.23 -2.84
CA LEU A 322 -4.35 12.68 -2.70
C LEU A 322 -3.17 13.29 -1.94
N LEU A 323 -2.77 12.68 -0.82
CA LEU A 323 -1.67 13.14 0.03
C LEU A 323 -0.32 13.01 -0.68
N GLN A 324 -0.05 11.89 -1.34
CA GLN A 324 1.19 11.69 -2.12
C GLN A 324 1.27 12.64 -3.32
N THR A 325 0.15 12.88 -4.01
CA THR A 325 0.08 13.82 -5.14
C THR A 325 0.28 15.26 -4.65
N ALA A 326 -0.35 15.64 -3.54
CA ALA A 326 -0.18 16.96 -2.94
C ALA A 326 1.26 17.21 -2.49
N ALA A 327 1.86 16.25 -1.77
CA ALA A 327 3.27 16.33 -1.35
C ALA A 327 4.21 16.41 -2.56
N GLY A 328 3.94 15.61 -3.61
CA GLY A 328 4.70 15.63 -4.86
C GLY A 328 4.60 16.94 -5.63
N ALA A 329 3.44 17.61 -5.64
CA ALA A 329 3.22 18.89 -6.29
C ALA A 329 3.81 20.07 -5.49
N ALA A 330 3.76 20.00 -4.15
CA ALA A 330 4.37 21.00 -3.27
C ALA A 330 5.91 20.96 -3.36
N GLY A 331 6.52 19.76 -3.41
CA GLY A 331 7.97 19.60 -3.50
C GLY A 331 8.57 19.87 -4.89
N GLY A 332 7.78 19.83 -5.96
CA GLY A 332 8.25 20.06 -7.34
C GLY A 332 8.26 21.52 -7.80
N LYS A 333 7.70 22.44 -7.02
CA LYS A 333 7.70 23.89 -7.29
C LYS A 333 8.89 24.64 -6.65
N ALA A 334 9.89 23.90 -6.16
CA ALA A 334 11.07 24.43 -5.45
C ALA A 334 12.38 24.09 -6.17
#